data_AF-A0A192TJA1-F1
#
_entry.id   AF-A0A192TJA1-F1
#
_cell.length_a   1.000
_cell.length_b   1.000
_cell.length_c   1.000
_cell.angle_alpha   90.00
_cell.angle_beta   90.00
_cell.angle_gamma   90.00
#
_symmetry.space_group_name_H-M   'P 1'
#
loop_
_entity.id
_entity.type
_entity.pdbx_description
1 polymer ?
#
loop_
_entity_poly.entity_id
_entity_poly.type
_entity_poly.pdbx_seq_one_letter_code
_entity_poly.pdbx_strand_id
1 'polypeptide(L)'
;MRDYVKSKDFHRHMRSLLVARFQELGWQSQAAGKCSFVQGRRVFWLQVSQYSNSLTGGKFTLNLSEGVGAAGDTRILRHLDETDRALGQALEEHIIARLPRPDPDPDVEVVGDDGGPVLVKLGNLAKANPRQWDGPSDVWLPYFSKSDLDDWAAFLLPRLDRLTRLPTPEIIDAMTWARRFDRLTALFRRR
;
A
#
# COMPACT_ATOMS: atom_id res chain seq x y z
N MET A 1 -16.23 14.61 -18.73
CA MET A 1 -15.02 13.86 -18.33
C MET A 1 -14.83 14.11 -16.84
N ARG A 2 -14.87 13.08 -15.97
CA ARG A 2 -14.75 13.30 -14.50
C ARG A 2 -13.35 13.84 -14.19
N ASP A 3 -13.28 14.95 -13.46
CA ASP A 3 -12.05 15.41 -12.83
C ASP A 3 -11.70 14.47 -11.68
N TYR A 4 -10.96 13.40 -12.00
CA TYR A 4 -10.35 12.54 -11.00
C TYR A 4 -8.96 13.07 -10.63
N VAL A 5 -8.50 12.76 -9.43
CA VAL A 5 -7.19 13.23 -8.95
C VAL A 5 -6.07 12.58 -9.75
N LYS A 6 -5.44 13.36 -10.64
CA LYS A 6 -4.28 12.93 -11.43
C LYS A 6 -3.07 12.69 -10.53
N SER A 7 -2.14 11.83 -10.94
CA SER A 7 -0.95 11.47 -10.15
C SER A 7 -0.15 12.69 -9.66
N LYS A 8 -0.05 13.74 -10.48
CA LYS A 8 0.60 15.00 -10.08
C LYS A 8 -0.09 15.68 -8.90
N ASP A 9 -1.42 15.74 -8.93
CA ASP A 9 -2.21 16.37 -7.87
C ASP A 9 -2.27 15.48 -6.61
N PHE A 10 -2.31 14.16 -6.80
CA PHE A 10 -2.13 13.18 -5.73
C PHE A 10 -0.83 13.44 -4.95
N HIS A 11 0.32 13.48 -5.64
CA HIS A 11 1.61 13.66 -4.98
C HIS A 11 1.69 15.02 -4.30
N ARG A 12 1.17 16.09 -4.94
CA ARG A 12 1.12 17.42 -4.33
C ARG A 12 0.31 17.43 -3.02
N HIS A 13 -0.86 16.79 -3.03
CA HIS A 13 -1.78 16.76 -1.90
C HIS A 13 -1.23 15.90 -0.75
N MET A 14 -0.81 14.66 -1.05
CA MET A 14 -0.20 13.78 -0.05
C MET A 14 1.08 14.39 0.55
N ARG A 15 1.87 15.11 -0.26
CA ARG A 15 3.01 15.88 0.25
C ARG A 15 2.58 16.87 1.31
N SER A 16 1.58 17.72 1.05
CA SER A 16 1.12 18.70 2.04
C SER A 16 0.64 18.08 3.35
N LEU A 17 0.11 16.85 3.32
CA LEU A 17 -0.35 16.13 4.51
C LEU A 17 0.80 15.48 5.29
N LEU A 18 1.83 14.99 4.61
CA LEU A 18 2.91 14.22 5.23
C LEU A 18 4.09 15.07 5.71
N VAL A 19 4.35 16.23 5.08
CA VAL A 19 5.49 17.11 5.44
C VAL A 19 5.43 17.66 6.86
N ALA A 20 4.25 17.67 7.49
CA ALA A 20 4.10 18.08 8.88
C ALA A 20 4.72 17.08 9.87
N ARG A 21 4.89 15.80 9.47
CA ARG A 21 5.39 14.73 10.34
C ARG A 21 6.68 14.07 9.85
N PHE A 22 6.96 14.11 8.56
CA PHE A 22 8.13 13.47 7.97
C PHE A 22 8.99 14.45 7.18
N GLN A 23 10.30 14.25 7.21
CA GLN A 23 11.23 15.07 6.45
C GLN A 23 11.17 14.69 4.96
N GLU A 24 10.84 15.66 4.11
CA GLU A 24 10.84 15.46 2.66
C GLU A 24 12.29 15.35 2.12
N LEU A 25 12.55 14.34 1.29
CA LEU A 25 13.79 14.23 0.49
C LEU A 25 13.65 14.80 -0.92
N GLY A 26 12.45 15.21 -1.30
CA GLY A 26 12.13 15.74 -2.62
C GLY A 26 11.90 14.64 -3.66
N TRP A 27 11.93 15.04 -4.91
CA TRP A 27 11.73 14.15 -6.06
C TRP A 27 13.05 13.51 -6.45
N GLN A 28 13.20 12.20 -6.22
CA GLN A 28 14.34 11.46 -6.78
C GLN A 28 14.13 11.21 -8.27
N SER A 29 15.16 11.44 -9.08
CA SER A 29 15.15 11.52 -10.54
C SER A 29 15.00 10.17 -11.28
N GLN A 30 14.37 9.16 -10.70
CA GLN A 30 14.06 7.93 -11.42
C GLN A 30 12.70 8.05 -12.11
N ALA A 31 12.73 8.40 -13.40
CA ALA A 31 11.73 8.30 -14.49
C ALA A 31 10.25 8.72 -14.28
N ALA A 32 9.71 8.63 -13.08
CA ALA A 32 8.43 9.18 -12.67
C ALA A 32 8.65 9.66 -11.25
N GLY A 33 8.79 10.98 -11.07
CA GLY A 33 9.18 11.55 -9.78
C GLY A 33 8.45 10.83 -8.64
N LYS A 34 9.21 10.29 -7.69
CA LYS A 34 8.68 9.70 -6.46
C LYS A 34 8.81 10.77 -5.37
N CYS A 35 7.70 11.10 -4.71
CA CYS A 35 7.75 11.95 -3.51
C CYS A 35 8.17 11.06 -2.33
N SER A 36 9.39 11.29 -1.84
CA SER A 36 10.03 10.46 -0.82
C SER A 36 10.16 11.20 0.51
N PHE A 37 10.03 10.44 1.59
CA PHE A 37 10.07 10.93 2.97
C PHE A 37 11.07 10.12 3.80
N VAL A 38 11.71 10.78 4.75
CA VAL A 38 12.67 10.16 5.67
C VAL A 38 12.10 10.07 7.08
N GLN A 39 12.38 8.93 7.69
CA GLN A 39 12.27 8.73 9.12
C GLN A 39 13.50 7.96 9.64
N GLY A 40 14.38 8.66 10.37
CA GLY A 40 15.66 8.10 10.79
C GLY A 40 16.56 7.77 9.59
N ARG A 41 16.91 6.48 9.42
CA ARG A 41 17.73 5.98 8.30
C ARG A 41 16.91 5.40 7.14
N ARG A 42 15.59 5.49 7.22
CA ARG A 42 14.67 4.84 6.29
C ARG A 42 13.99 5.86 5.40
N VAL A 43 13.78 5.47 4.16
CA VAL A 43 13.11 6.27 3.13
C VAL A 43 11.85 5.53 2.71
N PHE A 44 10.70 6.18 2.76
CA PHE A 44 9.46 5.65 2.18
C PHE A 44 8.92 6.58 1.11
N TRP A 45 8.16 6.03 0.16
CA TRP A 45 7.54 6.81 -0.92
C TRP A 45 6.19 6.23 -1.31
N LEU A 46 5.33 7.11 -1.84
CA LEU A 46 4.01 6.75 -2.36
C LEU A 46 4.17 6.28 -3.81
N GLN A 47 3.52 5.17 -4.16
CA GLN A 47 3.43 4.67 -5.53
C GLN A 47 1.99 4.64 -6.00
N VAL A 48 1.70 5.37 -7.07
CA VAL A 48 0.40 5.34 -7.75
C VAL A 48 0.36 4.19 -8.76
N SER A 49 -0.80 3.54 -8.86
CA SER A 49 -1.05 2.47 -9.82
C SER A 49 -1.13 3.01 -11.24
N GLN A 50 -0.54 2.29 -12.20
CA GLN A 50 -0.64 2.61 -13.63
C GLN A 50 -2.05 2.40 -14.20
N TYR A 51 -2.93 1.69 -13.50
CA TYR A 51 -4.30 1.37 -13.93
C TYR A 51 -5.35 2.40 -13.48
N SER A 52 -4.91 3.59 -13.05
CA SER A 52 -5.78 4.67 -12.59
C SER A 52 -6.55 5.30 -13.76
N ASN A 53 -7.86 5.52 -13.61
CA ASN A 53 -8.68 6.17 -14.65
C ASN A 53 -9.84 6.98 -14.04
N SER A 54 -10.56 7.73 -14.87
CA SER A 54 -11.63 8.63 -14.42
C SER A 54 -12.89 7.93 -13.90
N LEU A 55 -13.04 6.63 -14.15
CA LEU A 55 -14.20 5.85 -13.76
C LEU A 55 -13.97 5.13 -12.43
N THR A 56 -12.86 4.40 -12.31
CA THR A 56 -12.51 3.59 -11.13
C THR A 56 -11.55 4.30 -10.17
N GLY A 57 -11.23 5.57 -10.43
CA GLY A 57 -10.33 6.36 -9.61
C GLY A 57 -8.87 5.94 -9.75
N GLY A 58 -8.04 6.42 -8.83
CA GLY A 58 -6.67 5.98 -8.65
C GLY A 58 -6.51 5.00 -7.51
N LYS A 59 -5.38 4.31 -7.48
CA LYS A 59 -4.96 3.48 -6.34
C LYS A 59 -3.52 3.79 -6.01
N PHE A 60 -3.13 3.73 -4.73
CA PHE A 60 -1.74 3.87 -4.33
C PHE A 60 -1.36 2.90 -3.22
N THR A 61 -0.06 2.66 -3.08
CA THR A 61 0.55 1.92 -1.97
C THR A 61 1.83 2.65 -1.53
N LEU A 62 2.48 2.14 -0.49
CA LEU A 62 3.71 2.69 0.05
C LEU A 62 4.83 1.67 -0.01
N ASN A 63 6.01 2.17 -0.37
CA ASN A 63 7.26 1.40 -0.37
C ASN A 63 8.21 1.96 0.69
N LEU A 64 9.17 1.13 1.13
CA LEU A 64 10.21 1.48 2.08
C LEU A 64 11.56 0.90 1.64
N SER A 65 12.61 1.67 1.84
CA SER A 65 13.99 1.25 1.67
C SER A 65 14.82 1.65 2.91
N GLU A 66 15.81 0.82 3.25
CA GLU A 66 16.85 1.15 4.23
C GLU A 66 18.08 1.74 3.51
N GLY A 67 18.50 2.95 3.87
CA GLY A 67 19.69 3.60 3.31
C GLY A 67 19.50 4.31 1.95
N VAL A 68 20.63 4.70 1.33
CA VAL A 68 20.69 5.46 0.05
C VAL A 68 20.94 4.54 -1.16
N GLY A 69 20.70 3.24 -1.02
CA GLY A 69 20.90 2.22 -2.06
C GLY A 69 19.74 2.14 -3.06
N ALA A 70 19.88 1.27 -4.07
CA ALA A 70 18.80 0.96 -5.01
C ALA A 70 17.53 0.61 -4.22
N ALA A 71 16.46 1.36 -4.47
CA ALA A 71 15.18 1.21 -3.80
C ALA A 71 14.75 -0.26 -3.77
N GLY A 72 14.88 -0.91 -2.61
CA GLY A 72 14.15 -2.14 -2.36
C GLY A 72 12.68 -1.77 -2.37
N ASP A 73 11.90 -2.29 -3.32
CA ASP A 73 10.46 -2.06 -3.42
C ASP A 73 9.71 -2.87 -2.33
N THR A 74 10.10 -2.70 -1.06
CA THR A 74 9.40 -3.35 0.04
C THR A 74 8.09 -2.62 0.27
N ARG A 75 7.00 -3.25 -0.16
CA ARG A 75 5.62 -2.81 0.14
C ARG A 75 5.38 -2.85 1.65
N ILE A 76 5.12 -1.70 2.28
CA ILE A 76 4.98 -1.65 3.75
C ILE A 76 3.57 -1.88 4.25
N LEU A 77 2.54 -1.66 3.42
CA LEU A 77 1.16 -1.86 3.85
C LEU A 77 0.82 -3.34 4.07
N ARG A 78 1.62 -4.25 3.52
CA ARG A 78 1.51 -5.67 3.84
C ARG A 78 1.71 -5.99 5.33
N HIS A 79 2.38 -5.11 6.07
CA HIS A 79 2.69 -5.27 7.50
C HIS A 79 1.65 -4.63 8.43
N LEU A 80 0.52 -4.14 7.90
CA LEU A 80 -0.63 -3.77 8.71
C LEU A 80 -1.10 -4.99 9.52
N ASP A 81 -1.36 -4.76 10.81
CA ASP A 81 -1.94 -5.77 11.68
C ASP A 81 -3.44 -5.97 11.37
N GLU A 82 -4.05 -6.98 12.01
CA GLU A 82 -5.46 -7.31 11.77
C GLU A 82 -6.42 -6.17 12.11
N THR A 83 -6.11 -5.40 13.15
CA THR A 83 -6.94 -4.26 13.57
C THR A 83 -6.87 -3.15 12.52
N ASP A 84 -5.68 -2.86 12.03
CA ASP A 84 -5.44 -1.90 10.96
C ASP A 84 -6.10 -2.31 9.65
N ARG A 85 -6.07 -3.60 9.32
CA ARG A 85 -6.71 -4.14 8.12
C ARG A 85 -8.21 -3.98 8.18
N ALA A 86 -8.85 -4.32 9.29
CA ALA A 86 -10.29 -4.12 9.48
C ALA A 86 -10.69 -2.64 9.38
N LEU A 87 -9.91 -1.73 9.99
CA LEU A 87 -10.15 -0.29 9.91
C LEU A 87 -9.96 0.25 8.48
N GLY A 88 -8.93 -0.22 7.77
CA GLY A 88 -8.66 0.16 6.40
C GLY A 88 -9.75 -0.33 5.44
N GLN A 89 -10.21 -1.57 5.61
CA GLN A 89 -11.31 -2.14 4.85
C GLN A 89 -12.59 -1.32 5.03
N ALA A 90 -12.97 -1.01 6.27
CA ALA A 90 -14.14 -0.20 6.55
C ALA A 90 -14.04 1.20 5.92
N LEU A 91 -12.84 1.79 5.90
CA LEU A 91 -12.60 3.07 5.24
C LEU A 91 -12.71 2.97 3.71
N GLU A 92 -12.17 1.92 3.09
CA GLU A 92 -12.35 1.67 1.66
C GLU A 92 -13.84 1.53 1.29
N GLU A 93 -14.59 0.72 2.04
CA GLU A 93 -16.02 0.54 1.85
C GLU A 93 -16.78 1.88 1.95
N HIS A 94 -16.41 2.71 2.93
CA HIS A 94 -16.96 4.06 3.08
C HIS A 94 -16.64 4.95 1.86
N ILE A 95 -15.39 4.97 1.39
CA ILE A 95 -14.97 5.75 0.21
C ILE A 95 -15.75 5.31 -1.04
N ILE A 96 -15.86 4.00 -1.28
CA ILE A 96 -16.58 3.45 -2.44
C ILE A 96 -18.07 3.77 -2.36
N ALA A 97 -18.68 3.74 -1.17
CA ALA A 97 -20.09 4.06 -0.99
C ALA A 97 -20.45 5.52 -1.35
N ARG A 98 -19.48 6.45 -1.28
CA ARG A 98 -19.66 7.87 -1.65
C ARG A 98 -19.63 8.12 -3.15
N LEU A 99 -19.31 7.11 -3.97
CA LEU A 99 -19.20 7.29 -5.41
C LEU A 99 -20.55 7.68 -6.03
N PRO A 100 -20.60 8.74 -6.85
CA PRO A 100 -21.78 9.03 -7.65
C PRO A 100 -22.05 7.87 -8.61
N ARG A 101 -23.19 7.19 -8.41
CA ARG A 101 -23.63 6.05 -9.21
C ARG A 101 -24.65 6.52 -10.24
N PRO A 102 -24.36 6.41 -11.56
CA PRO A 102 -25.41 6.52 -12.56
C PRO A 102 -26.42 5.39 -12.34
N ASP A 103 -27.66 5.61 -12.75
CA ASP A 103 -28.68 4.57 -12.83
C ASP A 103 -28.94 4.28 -14.33
N PRO A 104 -28.63 3.06 -14.83
CA PRO A 104 -28.15 1.89 -14.09
C PRO A 104 -26.67 1.95 -13.68
N ASP A 105 -26.33 1.25 -12.58
CA ASP A 105 -24.95 1.13 -12.10
C ASP A 105 -24.08 0.40 -13.16
N PRO A 106 -23.04 1.06 -13.71
CA PRO A 106 -22.27 0.52 -14.82
C PRO A 106 -21.38 -0.64 -14.38
N ASP A 107 -21.17 -1.60 -15.30
CA ASP A 107 -20.13 -2.60 -15.17
C ASP A 107 -18.77 -1.99 -15.53
N VAL A 108 -17.76 -2.31 -14.72
CA VAL A 108 -16.39 -1.84 -14.88
C VAL A 108 -15.43 -3.02 -14.86
N GLU A 109 -14.51 -3.04 -15.82
CA GLU A 109 -13.42 -4.02 -15.87
C GLU A 109 -12.29 -3.56 -14.95
N VAL A 110 -11.87 -4.44 -14.07
CA VAL A 110 -10.78 -4.21 -13.10
C VAL A 110 -9.93 -5.47 -12.96
N VAL A 111 -8.74 -5.34 -12.39
CA VAL A 111 -7.88 -6.49 -12.09
C VAL A 111 -8.39 -7.20 -10.83
N GLY A 112 -8.74 -8.48 -10.97
CA GLY A 112 -9.17 -9.35 -9.88
C GLY A 112 -8.02 -9.96 -9.10
N ASP A 113 -8.35 -10.77 -8.09
CA ASP A 113 -7.38 -11.40 -7.17
C ASP A 113 -6.35 -12.29 -7.90
N ASP A 114 -6.78 -13.02 -8.93
CA ASP A 114 -5.89 -13.87 -9.75
C ASP A 114 -5.03 -13.08 -10.77
N GLY A 115 -5.09 -11.74 -10.73
CA GLY A 115 -4.39 -10.85 -11.66
C GLY A 115 -5.05 -10.73 -13.05
N GLY A 116 -6.12 -11.47 -13.31
CA GLY A 116 -6.92 -11.37 -14.53
C GLY A 116 -7.99 -10.27 -14.48
N PRO A 117 -8.57 -9.86 -15.62
CA PRO A 117 -9.68 -8.91 -15.66
C PRO A 117 -10.97 -9.53 -15.12
N VAL A 118 -11.73 -8.77 -14.33
CA VAL A 118 -13.07 -9.11 -13.81
C VAL A 118 -14.01 -7.93 -14.01
N LEU A 119 -15.28 -8.21 -14.34
CA LEU A 119 -16.33 -7.21 -14.42
C LEU A 119 -17.08 -7.12 -13.08
N VAL A 120 -17.14 -5.93 -12.51
CA VAL A 120 -17.91 -5.64 -11.30
C VAL A 120 -18.74 -4.37 -11.49
N LYS A 121 -19.79 -4.21 -10.69
CA LYS A 121 -20.49 -2.91 -10.62
C LYS A 121 -19.62 -1.85 -9.98
N LEU A 122 -19.72 -0.60 -10.42
CA LEU A 122 -18.97 0.52 -9.84
C LEU A 122 -19.22 0.65 -8.33
N GLY A 123 -20.45 0.45 -7.87
CA GLY A 123 -20.79 0.43 -6.44
C GLY A 123 -20.24 -0.77 -5.66
N ASN A 124 -19.61 -1.74 -6.32
CA ASN A 124 -19.11 -2.99 -5.75
C ASN A 124 -17.61 -3.21 -6.03
N LEU A 125 -16.84 -2.13 -6.24
CA LEU A 125 -15.40 -2.23 -6.54
C LEU A 125 -14.61 -3.07 -5.53
N ALA A 126 -14.98 -3.04 -4.24
CA ALA A 126 -14.34 -3.87 -3.21
C ALA A 126 -14.46 -5.38 -3.49
N LYS A 127 -15.53 -5.82 -4.19
CA LYS A 127 -15.74 -7.23 -4.54
C LYS A 127 -14.80 -7.73 -5.63
N ALA A 128 -14.09 -6.84 -6.32
CA ALA A 128 -13.13 -7.23 -7.35
C ALA A 128 -11.88 -7.88 -6.76
N ASN A 129 -11.47 -7.45 -5.57
CA ASN A 129 -10.34 -8.03 -4.85
C ASN A 129 -10.71 -8.23 -3.38
N PRO A 130 -11.51 -9.27 -3.07
CA PRO A 130 -12.00 -9.52 -1.72
C PRO A 130 -10.88 -9.86 -0.73
N ARG A 131 -9.71 -10.30 -1.22
CA ARG A 131 -8.57 -10.73 -0.40
C ARG A 131 -7.52 -9.66 -0.17
N GLN A 132 -7.67 -8.44 -0.71
CA GLN A 132 -6.64 -7.40 -0.55
C GLN A 132 -6.37 -7.07 0.93
N TRP A 133 -7.41 -7.15 1.76
CA TRP A 133 -7.31 -6.89 3.19
C TRP A 133 -6.89 -8.12 4.00
N ASP A 134 -6.85 -9.31 3.39
CA ASP A 134 -6.34 -10.52 4.03
C ASP A 134 -4.80 -10.46 4.11
N GLY A 135 -4.26 -10.58 5.32
CA GLY A 135 -2.80 -10.64 5.51
C GLY A 135 -2.20 -11.94 4.92
N PRO A 136 -0.98 -11.92 4.34
CA PRO A 136 0.01 -10.84 4.29
C PRO A 136 0.05 -10.11 2.94
N SER A 137 -1.10 -9.98 2.26
CA SER A 137 -1.21 -9.29 0.98
C SER A 137 -0.84 -7.81 1.09
N ASP A 138 -0.26 -7.26 0.03
CA ASP A 138 -0.11 -5.81 -0.08
C ASP A 138 -1.46 -5.15 -0.34
N VAL A 139 -1.59 -3.90 0.10
CA VAL A 139 -2.85 -3.15 0.04
C VAL A 139 -2.70 -1.99 -0.93
N TRP A 140 -3.69 -1.81 -1.80
CA TRP A 140 -3.77 -0.70 -2.75
C TRP A 140 -4.96 0.19 -2.41
N LEU A 141 -4.68 1.34 -1.81
CA LEU A 141 -5.67 2.27 -1.28
C LEU A 141 -6.36 3.04 -2.41
N PRO A 142 -7.67 2.88 -2.64
CA PRO A 142 -8.39 3.56 -3.71
C PRO A 142 -8.72 5.01 -3.35
N TYR A 143 -8.66 5.92 -4.32
CA TYR A 143 -9.05 7.32 -4.14
C TYR A 143 -9.67 7.88 -5.41
N PHE A 144 -10.65 8.77 -5.23
CA PHE A 144 -11.41 9.37 -6.32
C PHE A 144 -11.38 10.91 -6.24
N SER A 145 -11.16 11.42 -5.04
CA SER A 145 -11.16 12.83 -4.68
C SER A 145 -10.02 13.15 -3.70
N LYS A 146 -9.78 14.44 -3.42
CA LYS A 146 -8.81 14.86 -2.41
C LYS A 146 -9.25 14.50 -0.98
N SER A 147 -10.55 14.53 -0.70
CA SER A 147 -11.06 14.13 0.62
C SER A 147 -10.77 12.66 0.92
N ASP A 148 -10.78 11.78 -0.10
CA ASP A 148 -10.37 10.38 0.12
C ASP A 148 -8.88 10.28 0.51
N LEU A 149 -8.04 11.19 0.00
CA LEU A 149 -6.62 11.27 0.38
C LEU A 149 -6.44 11.82 1.80
N ASP A 150 -7.30 12.75 2.22
CA ASP A 150 -7.33 13.24 3.60
C ASP A 150 -7.71 12.10 4.56
N ASP A 151 -8.73 11.31 4.22
CA ASP A 151 -9.17 10.14 4.98
C ASP A 151 -8.04 9.09 5.05
N TRP A 152 -7.40 8.78 3.92
CA TRP A 152 -6.26 7.86 3.91
C TRP A 152 -5.06 8.39 4.69
N ALA A 153 -4.77 9.69 4.65
CA ALA A 153 -3.70 10.26 5.45
C ALA A 153 -4.00 10.16 6.95
N ALA A 154 -5.24 10.43 7.37
CA ALA A 154 -5.67 10.24 8.76
C ALA A 154 -5.54 8.77 9.20
N PHE A 155 -5.85 7.82 8.33
CA PHE A 155 -5.60 6.40 8.56
C PHE A 155 -4.11 6.08 8.65
N LEU A 156 -3.29 6.57 7.71
CA LEU A 156 -1.88 6.19 7.60
C LEU A 156 -1.00 6.83 8.69
N LEU A 157 -1.20 8.11 9.01
CA LEU A 157 -0.28 8.88 9.88
C LEU A 157 0.05 8.20 11.22
N PRO A 158 -0.92 7.66 12.00
CA PRO A 158 -0.63 6.95 13.24
C PRO A 158 0.15 5.64 13.05
N ARG A 159 0.05 5.05 11.85
CA ARG A 159 0.58 3.73 11.52
C ARG A 159 1.96 3.81 10.88
N LEU A 160 2.23 4.89 10.13
CA LEU A 160 3.50 5.09 9.44
C LEU A 160 4.67 5.05 10.41
N ASP A 161 4.56 5.65 11.59
CA ASP A 161 5.62 5.58 12.60
C ASP A 161 5.99 4.15 12.98
N ARG A 162 5.00 3.24 13.05
CA ARG A 162 5.23 1.81 13.35
C ARG A 162 5.72 1.04 12.12
N LEU A 163 5.13 1.29 10.96
CA LEU A 163 5.44 0.61 9.70
C LEU A 163 6.84 0.96 9.17
N THR A 164 7.31 2.19 9.40
CA THR A 164 8.67 2.58 9.06
C THR A 164 9.66 2.08 10.12
N ARG A 165 9.25 2.00 11.40
CA ARG A 165 10.02 1.40 12.50
C ARG A 165 10.15 -0.11 12.43
N LEU A 166 9.56 -0.79 11.42
CA LEU A 166 9.70 -2.23 11.23
C LEU A 166 11.13 -2.63 11.59
N PRO A 167 11.34 -3.69 12.39
CA PRO A 167 12.69 -4.04 12.81
C PRO A 167 13.56 -4.06 11.56
N THR A 168 14.78 -3.52 11.64
CA THR A 168 15.88 -4.04 10.83
C THR A 168 15.68 -5.54 10.81
N PRO A 169 15.85 -6.28 9.70
CA PRO A 169 15.88 -7.72 9.81
C PRO A 169 16.98 -8.02 10.83
N GLU A 170 16.56 -8.22 12.09
CA GLU A 170 17.21 -9.06 13.05
C GLU A 170 17.35 -10.30 12.23
N ILE A 171 18.58 -10.49 11.75
CA ILE A 171 19.23 -11.77 11.58
C ILE A 171 18.16 -12.80 11.91
N ILE A 172 17.40 -13.24 10.91
CA ILE A 172 16.41 -14.29 11.10
C ILE A 172 17.22 -15.37 11.76
N ASP A 173 16.97 -15.53 13.05
CA ASP A 173 17.97 -15.96 14.01
C ASP A 173 18.82 -17.06 13.38
N ALA A 174 20.08 -16.73 13.05
CA ALA A 174 20.98 -17.67 12.40
C ALA A 174 21.11 -18.94 13.27
N MET A 175 20.83 -18.82 14.57
CA MET A 175 20.71 -19.95 15.48
C MET A 175 19.39 -20.72 15.37
N THR A 176 18.29 -20.12 14.94
CA THR A 176 17.01 -20.83 14.70
C THR A 176 17.11 -21.71 13.45
N TRP A 177 17.85 -21.29 12.42
CA TRP A 177 18.21 -22.17 11.30
C TRP A 177 19.28 -23.21 11.68
N ALA A 178 20.32 -22.83 12.41
CA ALA A 178 21.36 -23.77 12.86
C ALA A 178 20.79 -24.88 13.76
N ARG A 179 19.89 -24.56 14.70
CA ARG A 179 19.22 -25.57 15.56
C ARG A 179 18.30 -26.51 14.78
N ARG A 180 17.73 -26.06 13.65
CA ARG A 180 16.92 -26.91 12.76
C ARG A 180 17.79 -27.85 11.93
N PHE A 181 18.98 -27.39 11.49
CA PHE A 181 19.94 -28.22 10.78
C PHE A 181 20.64 -29.25 11.69
N ASP A 182 21.01 -28.89 12.92
CA ASP A 182 21.62 -29.82 13.88
C ASP A 182 20.68 -30.97 14.27
N ARG A 183 19.36 -30.72 14.34
CA ARG A 183 18.37 -31.78 14.56
C ARG A 183 18.21 -32.71 13.36
N LEU A 184 18.40 -32.21 12.14
CA LEU A 184 18.33 -33.03 10.93
C LEU A 184 19.59 -33.90 10.78
N THR A 185 20.79 -33.39 11.07
CA THR A 185 22.04 -34.17 10.99
C THR A 185 22.16 -35.23 12.09
N ALA A 186 21.54 -35.03 13.26
CA ALA A 186 21.48 -36.04 14.32
C ALA A 186 20.63 -37.27 13.94
N LEU A 187 19.59 -37.10 13.10
CA LEU A 187 18.76 -38.20 12.59
C LEU A 187 19.50 -39.08 11.57
N PHE A 188 20.48 -38.53 10.85
CA PHE A 188 21.30 -39.27 9.88
C PHE A 188 22.55 -39.94 10.46
N ARG A 189 22.86 -39.73 11.75
CA ARG A 189 24.01 -40.34 12.45
C ARG A 189 23.68 -41.58 13.29
N ARG A 190 22.44 -42.08 13.27
CA ARG A 190 22.07 -43.40 13.82
C ARG A 190 21.91 -44.42 12.69
N ARG A 191 23.05 -44.91 12.21
CA ARG A 191 23.23 -46.28 11.68
C ARG A 191 24.66 -46.69 11.97
#